data_AF-A0A178J7C7-F1
#
_entry.id   AF-A0A178J7C7-F1
#
_cell.length_a   1.000
_cell.length_b   1.000
_cell.length_c   1.000
_cell.angle_alpha   90.00
_cell.angle_beta   90.00
_cell.angle_gamma   90.00
#
_symmetry.space_group_name_H-M   'P 1'
#
loop_
_entity.id
_entity.type
_entity.pdbx_description
1 polymer ?
#
loop_
_entity_poly.entity_id
_entity_poly.type
_entity_poly.pdbx_seq_one_letter_code
_entity_poly.pdbx_strand_id
1 'polypeptide(L)'
;MIKELPNFNKSLTLFSLLLALLLPSLSMAGGVSSTTGTPQKPVSEEGAAKPMVKISYLMSRKSGMTRQQFLDYWSNKHPAAGGEGSFEALGVKRYIQTHTLDIPEREAVVSVRTGLLPEFDGVAEIWIEQEYLEKEWPKKKVQDFIKKFYADELNFVDWSRSTILVSKELIYMP
;
A
#
# COMPACT_ATOMS: atom_id res chain seq x y z
N MET A 1 -26.41 -24.19 17.41
CA MET A 1 -27.36 -23.16 16.94
C MET A 1 -26.73 -22.44 15.76
N ILE A 2 -27.00 -22.90 14.55
CA ILE A 2 -26.57 -22.25 13.31
C ILE A 2 -27.68 -21.25 12.98
N LYS A 3 -27.35 -19.96 12.90
CA LYS A 3 -28.28 -18.95 12.37
C LYS A 3 -28.20 -19.03 10.84
N GLU A 4 -29.34 -19.24 10.21
CA GLU A 4 -29.50 -19.25 8.75
C GLU A 4 -29.11 -17.90 8.14
N LEU A 5 -28.46 -17.95 6.98
CA LEU A 5 -28.14 -16.79 6.14
C LEU A 5 -29.37 -16.41 5.30
N PRO A 6 -29.66 -15.12 5.08
CA PRO A 6 -30.80 -14.67 4.29
C PRO A 6 -30.65 -14.97 2.77
N ASN A 7 -31.79 -15.26 2.15
CA ASN A 7 -32.01 -15.68 0.76
C ASN A 7 -31.18 -14.92 -0.29
N PHE A 8 -30.27 -15.64 -0.95
CA PHE A 8 -29.26 -15.16 -1.90
C PHE A 8 -29.75 -15.06 -3.36
N ASN A 9 -31.06 -14.87 -3.60
CA ASN A 9 -31.64 -15.01 -4.95
C ASN A 9 -31.71 -13.73 -5.79
N LYS A 10 -31.02 -12.64 -5.42
CA LYS A 10 -30.99 -11.39 -6.23
C LYS A 10 -29.60 -10.89 -6.64
N SER A 11 -28.51 -11.60 -6.32
CA SER A 11 -27.14 -11.18 -6.67
C SER A 11 -26.43 -12.14 -7.64
N LEU A 12 -27.19 -12.90 -8.44
CA LEU A 12 -26.63 -13.89 -9.36
C LEU A 12 -26.04 -13.30 -10.66
N THR A 13 -26.10 -11.98 -10.88
CA THR A 13 -25.59 -11.37 -12.13
C THR A 13 -24.21 -10.73 -12.02
N LEU A 14 -23.68 -10.43 -10.83
CA LEU A 14 -22.30 -9.91 -10.68
C LEU A 14 -21.30 -10.93 -10.12
N PHE A 15 -21.77 -11.97 -9.43
CA PHE A 15 -20.87 -12.92 -8.75
C PHE A 15 -20.16 -13.88 -9.72
N SER A 16 -20.67 -14.05 -10.94
CA SER A 16 -20.12 -14.96 -11.96
C SER A 16 -18.89 -14.42 -12.70
N LEU A 17 -18.56 -13.12 -12.57
CA LEU A 17 -17.44 -12.54 -13.33
C LEU A 17 -16.10 -12.53 -12.60
N LEU A 18 -16.08 -12.61 -11.25
CA LEU A 18 -14.84 -12.45 -10.48
C LEU A 18 -14.12 -13.76 -10.13
N LEU A 19 -14.77 -14.92 -10.22
CA LEU A 19 -14.20 -16.19 -9.79
C LEU A 19 -13.41 -16.94 -10.89
N ALA A 20 -13.47 -16.47 -12.14
CA ALA A 20 -12.84 -17.13 -13.29
C ALA A 20 -11.30 -16.93 -13.39
N LEU A 21 -10.69 -16.13 -12.51
CA LEU A 21 -9.27 -15.76 -12.62
C LEU A 21 -8.31 -16.58 -11.75
N LEU A 22 -8.78 -17.56 -10.96
CA LEU A 22 -7.95 -18.23 -9.94
C LEU A 22 -8.17 -19.75 -9.76
N LEU A 23 -8.38 -20.51 -10.85
CA LEU A 23 -8.26 -21.98 -10.79
C LEU A 23 -7.36 -22.49 -11.91
N PRO A 24 -6.31 -23.29 -11.63
CA PRO A 24 -5.65 -24.08 -12.65
C PRO A 24 -6.55 -25.26 -13.02
N SER A 25 -7.08 -25.28 -14.23
CA SER A 25 -7.90 -26.39 -14.73
C SER A 25 -7.06 -27.64 -14.95
N LEU A 26 -7.46 -28.76 -14.33
CA LEU A 26 -7.04 -30.10 -14.74
C LEU A 26 -7.66 -30.42 -16.11
N SER A 27 -6.84 -30.98 -16.99
CA SER A 27 -7.09 -31.25 -18.42
C SER A 27 -8.29 -32.16 -18.71
N MET A 28 -9.10 -31.80 -19.73
CA MET A 28 -9.81 -32.74 -20.61
C MET A 28 -9.84 -32.18 -22.04
N ALA A 29 -9.51 -33.03 -23.01
CA ALA A 29 -9.44 -32.73 -24.43
C ALA A 29 -10.83 -32.37 -25.02
N GLY A 30 -10.88 -31.29 -25.80
CA GLY A 30 -12.06 -30.88 -26.57
C GLY A 30 -12.02 -29.40 -26.90
N GLY A 31 -11.89 -29.08 -28.19
CA GLY A 31 -11.58 -27.74 -28.67
C GLY A 31 -12.59 -26.66 -28.29
N VAL A 32 -12.10 -25.64 -27.60
CA VAL A 32 -12.59 -24.26 -27.65
C VAL A 32 -11.35 -23.39 -27.67
N SER A 33 -11.23 -22.49 -28.66
CA SER A 33 -10.14 -21.51 -28.75
C SER A 33 -10.25 -20.51 -27.61
N SER A 34 -9.76 -20.89 -26.43
CA SER A 34 -9.53 -19.96 -25.33
C SER A 34 -8.28 -19.16 -25.66
N THR A 35 -8.42 -17.85 -25.83
CA THR A 35 -7.28 -16.93 -25.75
C THR A 35 -6.80 -16.95 -24.30
N THR A 36 -5.93 -17.90 -23.96
CA THR A 36 -5.22 -17.91 -22.69
C THR A 36 -4.39 -16.64 -22.65
N GLY A 37 -4.82 -15.65 -21.87
CA GLY A 37 -4.08 -14.41 -21.66
C GLY A 37 -2.78 -14.75 -20.97
N THR A 38 -1.70 -14.87 -21.74
CA THR A 38 -0.35 -14.96 -21.20
C THR A 38 -0.14 -13.79 -20.24
N PRO A 39 0.37 -14.00 -19.01
CA PRO A 39 0.69 -12.90 -18.11
C PRO A 39 1.56 -11.91 -18.86
N GLN A 40 1.06 -10.69 -19.08
CA GLN A 40 1.87 -9.64 -19.68
C GLN A 40 3.08 -9.43 -18.77
N LYS A 41 4.28 -9.37 -19.35
CA LYS A 41 5.43 -8.91 -18.57
C LYS A 41 5.15 -7.46 -18.13
N PRO A 42 5.62 -7.04 -16.95
CA PRO A 42 5.54 -5.64 -16.59
C PRO A 42 6.23 -4.84 -17.70
N VAL A 43 5.64 -3.71 -18.07
CA VAL A 43 6.22 -2.76 -19.01
C VAL A 43 7.63 -2.48 -18.48
N SER A 44 8.63 -2.93 -19.24
CA SER A 44 10.01 -2.76 -18.83
C SER A 44 10.29 -1.26 -18.78
N GLU A 45 10.87 -0.80 -17.66
CA GLU A 45 11.59 0.47 -17.61
C GLU A 45 12.86 0.35 -18.49
N GLU A 46 12.69 0.14 -19.79
CA GLU A 46 13.78 0.13 -20.75
C GLU A 46 14.16 1.57 -21.06
N GLY A 47 15.09 2.09 -20.25
CA GLY A 47 15.79 3.34 -20.51
C GLY A 47 16.35 4.00 -19.25
N ALA A 48 17.67 3.86 -19.01
CA ALA A 48 18.59 4.73 -18.25
C ALA A 48 18.23 5.20 -16.82
N ALA A 49 17.04 4.93 -16.28
CA ALA A 49 16.64 5.35 -14.94
C ALA A 49 17.31 4.46 -13.88
N LYS A 50 17.84 5.09 -12.83
CA LYS A 50 18.44 4.37 -11.71
C LYS A 50 17.37 3.54 -10.98
N PRO A 51 17.72 2.34 -10.45
CA PRO A 51 16.78 1.54 -9.67
C PRO A 51 16.20 2.33 -8.49
N MET A 52 14.87 2.34 -8.37
CA MET A 52 14.14 3.00 -7.28
C MET A 52 13.64 1.95 -6.27
N VAL A 53 13.81 2.27 -4.99
CA VAL A 53 13.17 1.57 -3.87
C VAL A 53 11.96 2.38 -3.45
N LYS A 54 10.80 1.72 -3.35
CA LYS A 54 9.61 2.26 -2.71
C LYS A 54 9.52 1.75 -1.27
N ILE A 55 9.37 2.65 -0.32
CA ILE A 55 9.07 2.33 1.08
C ILE A 55 7.64 2.76 1.36
N SER A 56 6.77 1.80 1.64
CA SER A 56 5.37 2.01 1.99
C SER A 56 5.18 1.77 3.49
N TYR A 57 4.80 2.81 4.22
CA TYR A 57 4.46 2.79 5.64
C TYR A 57 2.95 2.63 5.78
N LEU A 58 2.48 1.43 6.12
CA LEU A 58 1.07 1.14 6.35
C LEU A 58 0.77 1.43 7.82
N MET A 59 0.06 2.52 8.09
CA MET A 59 0.00 3.13 9.41
C MET A 59 -1.37 2.97 10.06
N SER A 60 -1.39 2.60 11.33
CA SER A 60 -2.53 2.76 12.21
C SER A 60 -2.30 3.93 13.16
N ARG A 61 -3.35 4.71 13.42
CA ARG A 61 -3.29 5.82 14.37
C ARG A 61 -3.06 5.35 15.80
N LYS A 62 -2.48 6.23 16.62
CA LYS A 62 -2.31 6.01 18.05
C LYS A 62 -3.65 5.78 18.76
N SER A 63 -3.65 4.92 19.79
CA SER A 63 -4.84 4.70 20.62
C SER A 63 -5.34 6.02 21.22
N GLY A 64 -6.66 6.21 21.23
CA GLY A 64 -7.30 7.45 21.69
C GLY A 64 -7.35 8.59 20.65
N MET A 65 -6.69 8.45 19.51
CA MET A 65 -6.76 9.43 18.41
C MET A 65 -7.92 9.09 17.46
N THR A 66 -8.68 10.10 17.04
CA THR A 66 -9.66 9.92 15.97
C THR A 66 -8.96 9.83 14.62
N ARG A 67 -9.61 9.21 13.61
CA ARG A 67 -9.08 9.18 12.25
C ARG A 67 -8.86 10.59 11.70
N GLN A 68 -9.82 11.49 11.93
CA GLN A 68 -9.69 12.88 11.48
C GLN A 68 -8.47 13.59 12.09
N GLN A 69 -8.21 13.40 13.39
CA GLN A 69 -7.03 13.96 14.04
C GLN A 69 -5.74 13.39 13.45
N PHE A 70 -5.70 12.08 13.22
CA PHE A 70 -4.55 11.41 12.61
C PHE A 70 -4.26 11.97 11.21
N LEU A 71 -5.27 12.03 10.34
CA LEU A 71 -5.11 12.53 8.97
C LEU A 71 -4.74 14.01 8.94
N ASP A 72 -5.32 14.83 9.82
CA ASP A 72 -4.96 16.26 9.94
C ASP A 72 -3.51 16.44 10.38
N TYR A 73 -3.08 15.72 11.43
CA TYR A 73 -1.69 15.77 11.90
C TYR A 73 -0.72 15.31 10.80
N TRP A 74 -1.03 14.20 10.14
CA TRP A 74 -0.18 13.61 9.12
C TRP A 74 -0.09 14.46 7.84
N SER A 75 -1.16 15.10 7.41
CA SER A 75 -1.13 16.00 6.24
C SER A 75 -0.47 17.33 6.55
N ASN A 76 -0.77 17.93 7.70
CA ASN A 76 -0.48 19.34 7.95
C ASN A 76 0.75 19.59 8.83
N LYS A 77 1.24 18.58 9.57
CA LYS A 77 2.38 18.73 10.49
C LYS A 77 3.54 17.82 10.16
N HIS A 78 3.27 16.53 9.99
CA HIS A 78 4.32 15.52 9.81
C HIS A 78 5.30 15.81 8.65
N PRO A 79 4.90 16.32 7.47
CA PRO A 79 5.84 16.57 6.38
C PRO A 79 6.92 17.61 6.72
N ALA A 80 6.66 18.47 7.72
CA ALA A 80 7.61 19.47 8.20
C ALA A 80 8.46 18.98 9.40
N ALA A 81 8.20 17.78 9.95
CA ALA A 81 8.82 17.30 11.19
C ALA A 81 10.35 17.17 11.11
N GLY A 82 10.89 16.81 9.95
CA GLY A 82 12.33 16.74 9.72
C GLY A 82 13.02 18.12 9.66
N GLY A 83 12.24 19.19 9.50
CA GLY A 83 12.73 20.54 9.20
C GLY A 83 12.99 20.76 7.70
N GLU A 84 13.46 21.96 7.39
CA GLU A 84 13.79 22.36 6.02
C GLU A 84 14.86 21.45 5.40
N GLY A 85 14.67 21.10 4.12
CA GLY A 85 15.58 20.24 3.36
C GLY A 85 15.59 18.76 3.78
N SER A 86 14.70 18.34 4.68
CA SER A 86 14.71 16.95 5.19
C SER A 86 14.42 15.90 4.11
N PHE A 87 13.43 16.10 3.25
CA PHE A 87 13.15 15.19 2.12
C PHE A 87 14.33 15.10 1.14
N GLU A 88 14.98 16.23 0.85
CA GLU A 88 16.17 16.27 -0.02
C GLU A 88 17.35 15.53 0.63
N ALA A 89 17.58 15.75 1.93
CA ALA A 89 18.62 15.06 2.69
C ALA A 89 18.37 13.54 2.81
N LEU A 90 17.12 13.09 2.70
CA LEU A 90 16.74 11.68 2.66
C LEU A 90 16.80 11.08 1.25
N GLY A 91 17.01 11.90 0.21
CA GLY A 91 17.03 11.47 -1.19
C GLY A 91 15.63 11.13 -1.74
N VAL A 92 14.57 11.63 -1.12
CA VAL A 92 13.18 11.35 -1.52
C VAL A 92 12.87 12.02 -2.85
N LYS A 93 12.52 11.21 -3.86
CA LYS A 93 12.14 11.67 -5.21
C LYS A 93 10.65 11.88 -5.37
N ARG A 94 9.86 11.20 -4.54
CA ARG A 94 8.41 11.29 -4.50
C ARG A 94 7.92 10.92 -3.11
N TYR A 95 6.93 11.64 -2.61
CA TYR A 95 6.22 11.33 -1.38
C TYR A 95 4.72 11.38 -1.64
N ILE A 96 4.01 10.31 -1.31
CA ILE A 96 2.55 10.19 -1.44
C ILE A 96 1.96 9.86 -0.08
N GLN A 97 0.84 10.49 0.24
CA GLN A 97 -0.05 10.07 1.32
C GLN A 97 -1.32 9.49 0.73
N THR A 98 -1.58 8.21 0.98
CA THR A 98 -2.85 7.56 0.65
C THR A 98 -3.68 7.46 1.92
N HIS A 99 -4.79 8.18 1.98
CA HIS A 99 -5.68 8.17 3.13
C HIS A 99 -6.76 7.11 2.95
N THR A 100 -7.00 6.32 3.99
CA THR A 100 -8.08 5.33 3.95
C THR A 100 -9.43 6.03 3.91
N LEU A 101 -10.25 5.69 2.93
CA LEU A 101 -11.57 6.27 2.73
C LEU A 101 -12.62 5.58 3.59
N ASP A 102 -13.53 6.38 4.15
CA ASP A 102 -14.74 5.92 4.85
C ASP A 102 -15.95 6.09 3.93
N ILE A 103 -16.13 5.15 3.01
CA ILE A 103 -17.20 5.16 2.00
C ILE A 103 -17.92 3.80 1.94
N PRO A 104 -19.22 3.75 1.60
CA PRO A 104 -19.98 2.50 1.57
C PRO A 104 -19.42 1.45 0.60
N GLU A 105 -18.86 1.87 -0.54
CA GLU A 105 -18.32 1.00 -1.60
C GLU A 105 -17.16 0.13 -1.12
N ARG A 106 -16.49 0.54 -0.02
CA ARG A 106 -15.40 -0.22 0.59
C ARG A 106 -15.83 -1.63 0.98
N GLU A 107 -17.08 -1.80 1.43
CA GLU A 107 -17.59 -3.11 1.87
C GLU A 107 -17.60 -4.11 0.73
N ALA A 108 -17.95 -3.68 -0.49
CA ALA A 108 -17.94 -4.54 -1.67
C ALA A 108 -16.54 -5.04 -2.03
N VAL A 109 -15.48 -4.27 -1.69
CA VAL A 109 -14.09 -4.63 -1.97
C VAL A 109 -13.50 -5.50 -0.86
N VAL A 110 -13.80 -5.22 0.41
CA VAL A 110 -13.11 -5.85 1.55
C VAL A 110 -13.81 -7.12 2.04
N SER A 111 -15.14 -7.14 2.11
CA SER A 111 -15.92 -8.22 2.73
C SER A 111 -15.76 -9.60 2.07
N VAL A 112 -15.36 -9.61 0.80
CA VAL A 112 -15.16 -10.85 0.02
C VAL A 112 -13.89 -11.62 0.44
N ARG A 113 -13.02 -11.04 1.28
CA ARG A 113 -11.78 -11.67 1.77
C ARG A 113 -11.85 -11.90 3.27
N THR A 114 -11.62 -13.14 3.71
CA THR A 114 -11.57 -13.49 5.14
C THR A 114 -10.13 -13.49 5.67
N GLY A 115 -9.93 -13.12 6.93
CA GLY A 115 -8.62 -13.16 7.59
C GLY A 115 -7.65 -12.02 7.24
N LEU A 116 -8.15 -10.93 6.64
CA LEU A 116 -7.33 -9.73 6.44
C LEU A 116 -6.90 -9.13 7.79
N LEU A 117 -5.74 -8.47 7.77
CA LEU A 117 -5.32 -7.62 8.88
C LEU A 117 -6.35 -6.52 9.16
N PRO A 118 -6.36 -5.96 10.39
CA PRO A 118 -7.10 -4.75 10.67
C PRO A 118 -6.76 -3.64 9.67
N GLU A 119 -7.74 -2.76 9.44
CA GLU A 119 -7.57 -1.61 8.57
C GLU A 119 -6.45 -0.67 9.06
N PHE A 120 -5.56 -0.30 8.13
CA PHE A 120 -4.66 0.83 8.31
C PHE A 120 -5.40 2.15 8.03
N ASP A 121 -5.05 3.20 8.74
CA ASP A 121 -5.62 4.54 8.56
C ASP A 121 -5.05 5.27 7.33
N GLY A 122 -3.90 4.81 6.82
CA GLY A 122 -3.36 5.26 5.54
C GLY A 122 -2.00 4.63 5.22
N VAL A 123 -1.46 5.01 4.06
CA VAL A 123 -0.15 4.57 3.57
C VAL A 123 0.69 5.78 3.18
N ALA A 124 1.85 5.96 3.81
CA ALA A 124 2.88 6.88 3.34
C ALA A 124 3.80 6.13 2.38
N GLU A 125 4.06 6.67 1.20
CA GLU A 125 4.95 6.05 0.22
C GLU A 125 6.05 7.02 -0.18
N ILE A 126 7.31 6.58 -0.07
CA ILE A 126 8.47 7.34 -0.54
C ILE A 126 9.27 6.52 -1.56
N TRP A 127 9.79 7.21 -2.57
CA TRP A 127 10.67 6.64 -3.59
C TRP A 127 12.06 7.24 -3.45
N ILE A 128 13.05 6.36 -3.34
CA ILE A 128 14.46 6.74 -3.17
C ILE A 128 15.30 5.92 -4.15
N GLU A 129 16.33 6.53 -4.75
CA GLU A 129 17.32 5.78 -5.54
C GLU A 129 17.99 4.74 -4.64
N GLN A 130 18.03 3.47 -5.07
CA GLN A 130 18.58 2.38 -4.26
C GLN A 130 20.01 2.67 -3.79
N GLU A 131 20.85 3.17 -4.69
CA GLU A 131 22.24 3.56 -4.39
C GLU A 131 22.32 4.66 -3.32
N TYR A 132 21.38 5.62 -3.32
CA TYR A 132 21.34 6.69 -2.32
C TYR A 132 21.01 6.12 -0.94
N LEU A 133 20.03 5.21 -0.87
CA LEU A 133 19.68 4.52 0.37
C LEU A 133 20.88 3.76 0.93
N GLU A 134 21.62 3.02 0.09
CA GLU A 134 22.78 2.24 0.52
C GLU A 134 23.95 3.12 0.99
N LYS A 135 24.24 4.23 0.29
CA LYS A 135 25.43 5.05 0.53
C LYS A 135 25.22 6.20 1.52
N GLU A 136 24.05 6.83 1.48
CA GLU A 136 23.80 8.08 2.22
C GLU A 136 23.05 7.85 3.53
N TRP A 137 22.08 6.93 3.59
CA TRP A 137 21.31 6.69 4.82
C TRP A 137 22.15 6.26 6.03
N PRO A 138 23.23 5.46 5.90
CA PRO A 138 24.09 5.15 7.04
C PRO A 138 24.82 6.35 7.62
N LYS A 139 24.94 7.47 6.88
CA LYS A 139 25.69 8.65 7.34
C LYS A 139 24.93 9.35 8.46
N LYS A 140 25.68 9.81 9.47
CA LYS A 140 25.14 10.49 10.66
C LYS A 140 24.17 11.62 10.30
N LYS A 141 24.51 12.44 9.31
CA LYS A 141 23.68 13.58 8.88
C LYS A 141 22.27 13.13 8.47
N VAL A 142 22.15 12.06 7.69
CA VAL A 142 20.85 11.54 7.24
C VAL A 142 20.10 10.87 8.39
N GLN A 143 20.81 10.10 9.22
CA GLN A 143 20.26 9.51 10.44
C GLN A 143 19.67 10.55 11.40
N ASP A 144 20.27 11.73 11.51
CA ASP A 144 19.75 12.81 12.36
C ASP A 144 18.39 13.34 11.85
N PHE A 145 18.16 13.36 10.52
CA PHE A 145 16.84 13.68 9.95
C PHE A 145 15.83 12.54 10.17
N ILE A 146 16.23 11.29 9.94
CA ILE A 146 15.38 10.10 10.16
C ILE A 146 14.87 10.06 11.61
N LYS A 147 15.75 10.32 12.58
CA LYS A 147 15.38 10.33 14.01
C LYS A 147 14.34 11.40 14.36
N LYS A 148 14.33 12.54 13.66
CA LYS A 148 13.29 13.56 13.86
C LYS A 148 11.92 13.06 13.40
N PHE A 149 11.86 12.39 12.25
CA PHE A 149 10.63 11.76 11.78
C PHE A 149 10.17 10.65 12.74
N TYR A 150 11.07 9.78 13.22
CA TYR A 150 10.72 8.76 14.22
C TYR A 150 10.15 9.36 15.50
N ALA A 151 10.78 10.42 16.03
CA ALA A 151 10.28 11.10 17.21
C ALA A 151 8.88 11.70 16.99
N ASP A 152 8.62 12.22 15.78
CA ASP A 152 7.32 12.76 15.43
C ASP A 152 6.24 11.69 15.23
N GLU A 153 6.59 10.55 14.61
CA GLU A 153 5.69 9.42 14.42
C GLU A 153 5.08 8.93 15.73
N LEU A 154 5.84 8.93 16.83
CA LEU A 154 5.35 8.54 18.17
C LEU A 154 4.18 9.40 18.68
N ASN A 155 3.95 10.57 18.08
CA ASN A 155 2.83 11.43 18.43
C ASN A 155 1.50 10.93 17.85
N PHE A 156 1.49 10.25 16.70
CA PHE A 156 0.27 9.95 15.95
C PHE A 156 0.18 8.53 15.38
N VAL A 157 1.28 7.79 15.26
CA VAL A 157 1.32 6.40 14.73
C VAL A 157 1.45 5.38 15.86
N ASP A 158 0.71 4.29 15.76
CA ASP A 158 0.88 3.09 16.58
C ASP A 158 1.73 2.07 15.83
N TRP A 159 3.03 2.02 16.13
CA TRP A 159 3.97 1.11 15.47
C TRP A 159 3.63 -0.37 15.68
N SER A 160 2.95 -0.74 16.78
CA SER A 160 2.60 -2.14 17.05
C SER A 160 1.48 -2.66 16.13
N ARG A 161 0.69 -1.74 15.56
CA ARG A 161 -0.39 -2.04 14.62
C ARG A 161 -0.09 -1.56 13.20
N SER A 162 1.13 -1.09 12.95
CA SER A 162 1.59 -0.61 11.65
C SER A 162 2.61 -1.58 11.06
N THR A 163 2.86 -1.48 9.75
CA THR A 163 3.90 -2.27 9.10
C THR A 163 4.56 -1.47 7.96
N ILE A 164 5.72 -1.94 7.51
CA ILE A 164 6.51 -1.29 6.46
C ILE A 164 6.81 -2.31 5.38
N LEU A 165 6.53 -1.95 4.12
CA LEU A 165 6.91 -2.70 2.95
C LEU A 165 8.02 -1.96 2.19
N VAL A 166 9.17 -2.61 2.02
CA VAL A 166 10.24 -2.15 1.13
C VAL A 166 10.13 -2.93 -0.18
N SER A 167 9.94 -2.23 -1.28
CA SER A 167 9.50 -2.84 -2.54
C SER A 167 10.10 -2.17 -3.78
N LYS A 168 9.95 -2.87 -4.92
CA LYS A 168 10.13 -2.33 -6.27
C LYS A 168 8.77 -2.30 -6.96
N GLU A 169 8.50 -1.26 -7.74
CA GLU A 169 7.29 -1.19 -8.55
C GLU A 169 7.44 -1.96 -9.85
N LEU A 170 6.38 -2.70 -10.22
CA LEU A 170 6.24 -3.38 -11.50
C LEU A 170 4.96 -2.87 -12.15
N ILE A 171 5.08 -2.13 -13.24
CA ILE A 171 3.95 -1.49 -13.91
C ILE A 171 3.45 -2.42 -15.01
N TYR A 172 2.21 -2.89 -14.90
CA TYR A 172 1.56 -3.69 -15.95
C TYR A 172 0.55 -2.85 -16.76
N MET A 173 0.06 -1.75 -16.19
CA MET A 173 -0.87 -0.81 -16.82
C MET A 173 -0.64 0.60 -16.22
N PRO A 174 -0.35 1.62 -17.04
CA PRO A 174 -0.13 2.99 -16.59
C PRO A 174 -1.44 3.75 -16.27
#